data_AF-A0A178LEK7-F1
#
_entry.id   AF-A0A178LEK7-F1
#
_cell.length_a   1.000
_cell.length_b   1.000
_cell.length_c   1.000
_cell.angle_alpha   90.00
_cell.angle_beta   90.00
_cell.angle_gamma   90.00
#
_symmetry.space_group_name_H-M   'P 1'
#
loop_
_entity.id
_entity.type
_entity.pdbx_description
1 polymer ?
#
loop_
_entity_poly.entity_id
_entity_poly.type
_entity_poly.pdbx_seq_one_letter_code
_entity_poly.pdbx_strand_id
1 'polypeptide(L)'
;MRSIEPLGPERASFPLEHYRQAILCKEAYPWARRYLASLQSGGVRDVLGAVSFNLQQPVQLIAEAVQCGWFVVPNGKNGTFSARHFAERGRMAAALPWLPDILQRALQAESRARHHRPAERYTFGVRRLPGFVDLALALPHRLSRLPLDHQVGATTGELWFEVLADVHAVTAALAAQIECFAPAWMWAPAASLEHQVERLRQHGCANLLIAYVSQTRDRWIDSPEQKKLEDVLYRGLPVVEYERWYLERAARARADEEGRWRAPFARIRELAGIFDDARSFARIPLGRLIRELSGGRFTLQREADSNPGLVVEVAPNYLVGGGEGIDEPFALANFCQALADALADVPCSFPGCLEACRQARASLIAFQSDTAAPCERAG
;
A
#
# COMPACT_ATOMS: atom_id res chain seq x y z
N MET A 1 -14.04 -33.18 -7.18
CA MET A 1 -12.64 -33.18 -7.64
C MET A 1 -12.63 -32.85 -9.12
N ARG A 2 -12.35 -31.61 -9.51
CA ARG A 2 -12.13 -31.24 -10.91
C ARG A 2 -10.63 -31.02 -11.08
N SER A 3 -10.03 -31.83 -11.94
CA SER A 3 -8.63 -31.75 -12.33
C SER A 3 -8.31 -30.34 -12.80
N ILE A 4 -7.32 -29.73 -12.15
CA ILE A 4 -6.62 -28.58 -12.68
C ILE A 4 -5.65 -29.16 -13.72
N GLU A 5 -5.94 -28.90 -14.99
CA GLU A 5 -5.00 -29.15 -16.08
C GLU A 5 -3.67 -28.42 -15.79
N PRO A 6 -2.51 -29.05 -16.09
CA PRO A 6 -1.23 -28.39 -15.91
C PRO A 6 -1.12 -27.24 -16.91
N LEU A 7 -1.15 -26.00 -16.41
CA LEU A 7 -0.91 -24.79 -17.19
C LEU A 7 0.53 -24.77 -17.70
N GLY A 8 0.74 -25.32 -18.90
CA GLY A 8 1.72 -24.87 -19.89
C GLY A 8 3.21 -25.06 -19.57
N PRO A 9 4.07 -25.11 -20.61
CA PRO A 9 5.49 -25.41 -20.44
C PRO A 9 6.17 -24.28 -19.68
N GLU A 10 7.23 -24.63 -18.95
CA GLU A 10 8.24 -23.69 -18.47
C GLU A 10 8.61 -22.73 -19.62
N ARG A 11 8.04 -21.52 -19.62
CA ARG A 11 8.34 -20.51 -20.64
C ARG A 11 9.76 -20.05 -20.39
N ALA A 12 10.66 -20.58 -21.21
CA ALA A 12 12.07 -20.25 -21.26
C ALA A 12 12.24 -18.73 -21.10
N SER A 13 13.05 -18.33 -20.13
CA SER A 13 13.55 -16.96 -20.00
C SER A 13 14.01 -16.48 -21.38
N PHE A 14 13.54 -15.31 -21.84
CA PHE A 14 14.03 -14.72 -23.08
C PHE A 14 15.56 -14.64 -22.99
N PRO A 15 16.30 -15.38 -23.82
CA PRO A 15 17.66 -15.65 -23.45
C PRO A 15 18.55 -14.62 -24.14
N LEU A 16 18.48 -13.38 -23.64
CA LEU A 16 19.13 -12.18 -24.16
C LEU A 16 20.61 -12.41 -24.51
N GLU A 17 21.31 -13.23 -23.73
CA GLU A 17 22.71 -13.60 -23.99
C GLU A 17 22.92 -14.33 -25.33
N HIS A 18 21.93 -15.05 -25.87
CA HIS A 18 22.03 -15.65 -27.21
C HIS A 18 22.17 -14.58 -28.31
N TYR A 19 21.61 -13.39 -28.11
CA TYR A 19 21.73 -12.29 -29.06
C TYR A 19 23.00 -11.47 -28.87
N ARG A 20 23.72 -11.64 -27.75
CA ARG A 20 24.89 -10.84 -27.42
C ARG A 20 25.98 -10.95 -28.47
N GLN A 21 26.39 -12.17 -28.79
CA GLN A 21 27.44 -12.41 -29.79
C GLN A 21 27.03 -11.90 -31.17
N ALA A 22 25.75 -12.04 -31.53
CA ALA A 22 25.22 -11.56 -32.79
C ALA A 22 25.26 -10.03 -32.89
N ILE A 23 24.76 -9.32 -31.88
CA ILE A 23 24.72 -7.85 -31.84
C ILE A 23 26.13 -7.26 -31.76
N LEU A 24 27.07 -7.91 -31.08
CA LEU A 24 28.44 -7.42 -31.02
C LEU A 24 29.25 -7.72 -32.31
N CYS A 25 28.76 -8.61 -33.18
CA CYS A 25 29.39 -8.95 -34.45
C CYS A 25 29.09 -7.90 -35.54
N LYS A 26 29.91 -6.84 -35.58
CA LYS A 26 29.77 -5.72 -36.54
C LYS A 26 29.87 -6.18 -38.01
N GLU A 27 30.61 -7.25 -38.28
CA GLU A 27 30.77 -7.85 -39.62
C GLU A 27 29.46 -8.43 -40.16
N ALA A 28 28.52 -8.82 -39.28
CA ALA A 28 27.22 -9.34 -39.66
C ALA A 28 26.25 -8.24 -40.12
N TYR A 29 26.48 -6.96 -39.78
CA TYR A 29 25.52 -5.88 -40.04
C TYR A 29 25.19 -5.66 -41.53
N PRO A 30 26.17 -5.59 -42.46
CA PRO A 30 25.86 -5.42 -43.89
C PRO A 30 25.04 -6.58 -44.44
N TRP A 31 25.33 -7.79 -43.98
CA TRP A 31 24.61 -9.00 -44.36
C TRP A 31 23.21 -9.05 -43.78
N ALA A 32 23.02 -8.65 -42.53
CA ALA A 32 21.71 -8.52 -41.90
C ALA A 32 20.82 -7.52 -42.66
N ARG A 33 21.36 -6.38 -43.12
CA ARG A 33 20.58 -5.45 -43.96
C ARG A 33 20.15 -6.07 -45.29
N ARG A 34 21.06 -6.78 -45.97
CA ARG A 34 20.76 -7.47 -47.23
C ARG A 34 19.72 -8.58 -47.03
N TYR A 35 19.85 -9.34 -45.95
CA TYR A 35 18.92 -10.38 -45.54
C TYR A 35 17.53 -9.77 -45.28
N LEU A 36 17.46 -8.69 -44.50
CA LEU A 36 16.21 -8.01 -44.20
C LEU A 36 15.53 -7.44 -45.46
N ALA A 37 16.32 -6.92 -46.41
CA ALA A 37 15.80 -6.47 -47.70
C ALA A 37 15.31 -7.63 -48.58
N SER A 38 15.97 -8.79 -48.53
CA SER A 38 15.60 -9.96 -49.34
C SER A 38 14.40 -10.74 -48.81
N LEU A 39 13.99 -10.54 -47.55
CA LEU A 39 12.75 -11.09 -47.01
C LEU A 39 11.52 -10.68 -47.82
N GLN A 40 11.53 -9.47 -48.39
CA GLN A 40 10.41 -8.96 -49.20
C GLN A 40 10.39 -9.54 -50.63
N SER A 41 11.54 -10.00 -51.13
CA SER A 41 11.72 -10.49 -52.50
C SER A 41 11.91 -12.00 -52.61
N GLY A 42 11.91 -12.74 -51.50
CA GLY A 42 12.11 -14.19 -51.47
C GLY A 42 13.56 -14.66 -51.68
N GLY A 43 14.51 -13.74 -51.83
CA GLY A 43 15.94 -14.03 -52.09
C GLY A 43 16.78 -14.38 -50.86
N VAL A 44 16.15 -14.88 -49.79
CA VAL A 44 16.80 -15.13 -48.49
C VAL A 44 17.89 -16.20 -48.59
N ARG A 45 17.64 -17.26 -49.36
CA ARG A 45 18.59 -18.38 -49.55
C ARG A 45 19.86 -17.93 -50.26
N ASP A 46 19.75 -17.06 -51.26
CA ASP A 46 20.88 -16.56 -52.02
C ASP A 46 21.77 -15.65 -51.17
N VAL A 47 21.16 -14.81 -50.34
CA VAL A 47 21.90 -13.96 -49.39
C VAL A 47 22.64 -14.82 -48.37
N LEU A 48 21.98 -15.79 -47.72
CA LEU A 48 22.64 -16.67 -46.75
C LEU A 48 23.73 -17.55 -47.38
N GLY A 49 23.54 -18.01 -48.61
CA GLY A 49 24.55 -18.78 -49.35
C GLY A 49 25.83 -17.98 -49.66
N ALA A 50 25.74 -16.64 -49.73
CA ALA A 50 26.88 -15.75 -49.91
C ALA A 50 27.56 -15.30 -48.60
N VAL A 51 26.94 -15.56 -47.44
CA VAL A 51 27.48 -15.21 -46.12
C VAL A 51 28.42 -16.32 -45.65
N SER A 52 29.61 -15.95 -45.17
CA SER A 52 30.54 -16.87 -44.51
C SER A 52 29.83 -17.66 -43.40
N PHE A 53 30.10 -18.96 -43.29
CA PHE A 53 29.38 -19.86 -42.37
C PHE A 53 29.30 -19.34 -40.92
N ASN A 54 30.39 -18.75 -40.41
CA ASN A 54 30.48 -18.17 -39.08
C ASN A 54 29.59 -16.93 -38.84
N LEU A 55 29.10 -16.27 -39.90
CA LEU A 55 28.26 -15.07 -39.82
C LEU A 55 26.78 -15.37 -40.07
N GLN A 56 26.42 -16.56 -40.55
CA GLN A 56 25.04 -16.91 -40.88
C GLN A 56 24.11 -16.84 -39.66
N GLN A 57 24.52 -17.42 -38.54
CA GLN A 57 23.75 -17.40 -37.30
C GLN A 57 23.62 -15.97 -36.72
N PRO A 58 24.70 -15.17 -36.58
CA PRO A 58 24.60 -13.75 -36.22
C PRO A 58 23.62 -12.95 -37.09
N VAL A 59 23.66 -13.15 -38.42
CA VAL A 59 22.76 -12.47 -39.37
C VAL A 59 21.30 -12.83 -39.10
N GLN A 60 21.00 -14.10 -38.88
CA GLN A 60 19.64 -14.57 -38.58
C GLN A 60 19.12 -13.99 -37.26
N LEU A 61 19.94 -14.02 -36.20
CA LEU A 61 19.58 -13.49 -34.88
C LEU A 61 19.36 -11.96 -34.90
N ILE A 62 20.21 -11.22 -35.62
CA ILE A 62 19.99 -9.78 -35.83
C ILE A 62 18.68 -9.54 -36.60
N ALA A 63 18.43 -10.31 -37.66
CA ALA A 63 17.22 -10.15 -38.46
C ALA A 63 15.95 -10.42 -37.63
N GLU A 64 15.96 -11.46 -36.80
CA GLU A 64 14.89 -11.77 -35.85
C GLU A 64 14.67 -10.60 -34.88
N ALA A 65 15.74 -10.08 -34.26
CA ALA A 65 15.67 -8.95 -33.34
C ALA A 65 15.05 -7.70 -33.99
N VAL A 66 15.36 -7.45 -35.27
CA VAL A 66 14.79 -6.35 -36.05
C VAL A 66 13.32 -6.59 -36.38
N GLN A 67 12.95 -7.81 -36.77
CA GLN A 67 11.56 -8.18 -37.03
C GLN A 67 10.69 -8.06 -35.77
N CYS A 68 11.22 -8.42 -34.61
CA CYS A 68 10.57 -8.21 -33.32
C CYS A 68 10.53 -6.74 -32.88
N GLY A 69 11.21 -5.83 -33.59
CA GLY A 69 11.12 -4.39 -33.39
C GLY A 69 11.94 -3.81 -32.24
N TRP A 70 12.67 -4.63 -31.49
CA TRP A 70 13.48 -4.17 -30.35
C TRP A 70 14.94 -3.85 -30.71
N PHE A 71 15.32 -4.10 -31.96
CA PHE A 71 16.63 -3.73 -32.50
C PHE A 71 16.52 -3.10 -33.89
N VAL A 72 17.48 -2.25 -34.25
CA VAL A 72 17.66 -1.72 -35.60
C VAL A 72 19.13 -1.83 -35.94
N VAL A 73 19.45 -2.30 -37.16
CA VAL A 73 20.85 -2.43 -37.59
C VAL A 73 21.51 -1.03 -37.62
N PRO A 74 22.55 -0.77 -36.81
CA PRO A 74 23.20 0.55 -36.77
C PRO A 74 23.79 0.92 -38.13
N ASN A 75 23.61 2.17 -38.58
CA ASN A 75 24.05 2.64 -39.91
C ASN A 75 25.29 3.54 -39.88
N GLY A 76 25.72 3.97 -38.69
CA GLY A 76 26.90 4.82 -38.51
C GLY A 76 28.20 4.04 -38.55
N LYS A 77 29.33 4.78 -38.64
CA LYS A 77 30.68 4.21 -38.60
C LYS A 77 30.85 3.36 -37.32
N ASN A 78 31.55 2.24 -37.45
CA ASN A 78 31.86 1.32 -36.34
C ASN A 78 30.63 0.73 -35.61
N GLY A 79 29.45 0.69 -36.25
CA GLY A 79 28.24 0.11 -35.67
C GLY A 79 27.52 1.06 -34.71
N THR A 80 27.59 2.36 -34.98
CA THR A 80 26.95 3.41 -34.18
C THR A 80 25.53 3.72 -34.70
N PHE A 81 24.63 4.02 -33.78
CA PHE A 81 23.27 4.44 -34.09
C PHE A 81 23.26 5.89 -34.60
N SER A 82 22.34 6.18 -35.52
CA SER A 82 22.11 7.52 -36.04
C SER A 82 21.18 8.32 -35.13
N ALA A 83 21.07 9.63 -35.35
CA ALA A 83 20.09 10.48 -34.67
C ALA A 83 18.66 9.95 -34.82
N ARG A 84 18.30 9.43 -36.00
CA ARG A 84 16.99 8.82 -36.25
C ARG A 84 16.76 7.59 -35.38
N HIS A 85 17.74 6.67 -35.33
CA HIS A 85 17.60 5.47 -34.49
C HIS A 85 17.53 5.85 -33.00
N PHE A 86 18.30 6.85 -32.57
CA PHE A 86 18.23 7.35 -31.20
C PHE A 86 16.85 7.92 -30.87
N ALA A 87 16.20 8.64 -31.79
CA ALA A 87 14.82 9.11 -31.61
C ALA A 87 13.81 7.94 -31.51
N GLU A 88 14.10 6.79 -32.11
CA GLU A 88 13.25 5.59 -32.09
C GLU A 88 13.48 4.68 -30.86
N ARG A 89 14.47 4.98 -30.02
CA ARG A 89 14.85 4.16 -28.85
C ARG A 89 13.69 3.78 -27.94
N GLY A 90 12.74 4.69 -27.71
CA GLY A 90 11.57 4.43 -26.86
C GLY A 90 10.64 3.40 -27.48
N ARG A 91 10.45 3.43 -28.81
CA ARG A 91 9.68 2.42 -29.55
C ARG A 91 10.38 1.06 -29.51
N MET A 92 11.70 1.04 -29.72
CA MET A 92 12.49 -0.19 -29.61
C MET A 92 12.42 -0.82 -28.22
N ALA A 93 12.56 0.00 -27.16
CA ALA A 93 12.44 -0.47 -25.78
C ALA A 93 11.03 -0.98 -25.44
N ALA A 94 9.98 -0.34 -25.95
CA ALA A 94 8.60 -0.80 -25.75
C ALA A 94 8.29 -2.12 -26.47
N ALA A 95 9.04 -2.44 -27.53
CA ALA A 95 8.89 -3.68 -28.30
C ALA A 95 9.66 -4.88 -27.70
N LEU A 96 10.26 -4.72 -26.52
CA LEU A 96 11.01 -5.82 -25.89
C LEU A 96 10.10 -7.00 -25.56
N PRO A 97 10.51 -8.24 -25.91
CA PRO A 97 9.61 -9.39 -25.93
C PRO A 97 9.17 -9.86 -24.53
N TRP A 98 9.91 -9.52 -23.47
CA TRP A 98 9.57 -9.89 -22.09
C TRP A 98 8.62 -8.90 -21.40
N LEU A 99 8.39 -7.71 -21.98
CA LEU A 99 7.57 -6.68 -21.34
C LEU A 99 6.07 -7.00 -21.27
N PRO A 100 5.42 -7.57 -22.30
CA PRO A 100 4.02 -7.95 -22.21
C PRO A 100 3.75 -8.97 -21.10
N ASP A 101 4.63 -9.98 -20.99
CA ASP A 101 4.50 -11.05 -20.00
C ASP A 101 4.63 -10.52 -18.56
N ILE A 102 5.61 -9.65 -18.28
CA ILE A 102 5.74 -9.07 -16.93
C ILE A 102 4.60 -8.12 -16.59
N LEU A 103 4.08 -7.35 -17.56
CA LEU A 103 2.92 -6.49 -17.35
C LEU A 103 1.67 -7.32 -17.01
N GLN A 104 1.45 -8.42 -17.72
CA GLN A 104 0.35 -9.34 -17.42
C GLN A 104 0.49 -9.95 -16.02
N ARG A 105 1.69 -10.41 -15.65
CA ARG A 105 2.00 -10.90 -14.30
C ARG A 105 1.73 -9.84 -13.23
N ALA A 106 2.11 -8.60 -13.48
CA ALA A 106 1.89 -7.47 -12.57
C ALA A 106 0.40 -7.17 -12.37
N LEU A 107 -0.38 -7.13 -13.46
CA LEU A 107 -1.84 -6.96 -13.41
C LEU A 107 -2.53 -8.06 -12.59
N GLN A 108 -2.14 -9.32 -12.80
CA GLN A 108 -2.65 -10.45 -12.03
C GLN A 108 -2.24 -10.39 -10.55
N ALA A 109 -1.01 -9.95 -10.26
CA ALA A 109 -0.51 -9.81 -8.90
C ALA A 109 -1.26 -8.71 -8.13
N GLU A 110 -1.48 -7.55 -8.74
CA GLU A 110 -2.25 -6.47 -8.10
C GLU A 110 -3.71 -6.85 -7.89
N SER A 111 -4.34 -7.49 -8.88
CA SER A 111 -5.71 -8.00 -8.73
C SER A 111 -5.82 -8.95 -7.53
N ARG A 112 -4.90 -9.92 -7.41
CA ARG A 112 -4.84 -10.82 -6.24
C ARG A 112 -4.60 -10.06 -4.94
N ALA A 113 -3.65 -9.14 -4.93
CA ALA A 113 -3.32 -8.36 -3.74
C ALA A 113 -4.52 -7.52 -3.25
N ARG A 114 -5.37 -7.00 -4.14
CA ARG A 114 -6.60 -6.27 -3.76
C ARG A 114 -7.57 -7.11 -2.94
N HIS A 115 -7.66 -8.42 -3.19
CA HIS A 115 -8.52 -9.33 -2.43
C HIS A 115 -7.99 -9.63 -1.02
N HIS A 116 -6.68 -9.48 -0.82
CA HIS A 116 -6.01 -9.77 0.44
C HIS A 116 -5.63 -8.53 1.25
N ARG A 117 -5.64 -7.35 0.61
CA ARG A 117 -5.45 -6.08 1.29
C ARG A 117 -6.72 -5.72 2.06
N PRO A 118 -6.61 -5.23 3.30
CA PRO A 118 -7.73 -4.58 3.98
C PRO A 118 -8.31 -3.52 3.03
N ALA A 119 -9.64 -3.54 2.83
CA ALA A 119 -10.34 -2.59 1.95
C ALA A 119 -9.81 -1.18 2.22
N GLU A 120 -9.22 -0.56 1.19
CA GLU A 120 -8.34 0.61 1.24
C GLU A 120 -8.71 1.62 2.33
N ARG A 121 -8.17 1.40 3.54
CA ARG A 121 -8.13 2.41 4.57
C ARG A 121 -6.95 3.28 4.19
N TYR A 122 -7.23 4.48 3.71
CA TYR A 122 -6.23 5.50 3.45
C TYR A 122 -5.74 6.07 4.79
N THR A 123 -5.17 5.20 5.64
CA THR A 123 -4.64 5.62 6.91
C THR A 123 -3.45 6.53 6.64
N PHE A 124 -3.55 7.76 7.15
CA PHE A 124 -2.52 8.78 6.95
C PHE A 124 -1.15 8.26 7.42
N GLY A 125 -0.12 8.44 6.58
CA GLY A 125 1.25 8.03 6.89
C GLY A 125 1.63 6.58 6.58
N VAL A 126 0.72 5.75 6.02
CA VAL A 126 1.08 4.38 5.58
C VAL A 126 2.04 4.42 4.39
N ARG A 127 3.20 3.76 4.53
CA ARG A 127 4.15 3.56 3.44
C ARG A 127 3.72 2.36 2.61
N ARG A 128 3.30 2.61 1.37
CA ARG A 128 2.85 1.56 0.44
C ARG A 128 4.02 0.84 -0.21
N LEU A 129 3.81 -0.45 -0.51
CA LEU A 129 4.62 -1.18 -1.46
C LEU A 129 4.52 -0.53 -2.84
N PRO A 130 5.58 -0.62 -3.66
CA PRO A 130 5.54 -0.18 -5.05
C PRO A 130 4.39 -0.84 -5.83
N GLY A 131 3.73 -0.10 -6.71
CA GLY A 131 2.77 -0.64 -7.66
C GLY A 131 3.49 -1.50 -8.70
N PHE A 132 3.15 -2.79 -8.81
CA PHE A 132 3.79 -3.68 -9.78
C PHE A 132 3.45 -3.27 -11.20
N VAL A 133 2.22 -2.78 -11.43
CA VAL A 133 1.78 -2.31 -12.75
C VAL A 133 2.53 -1.04 -13.13
N ASP A 134 2.64 -0.08 -12.22
CA ASP A 134 3.40 1.15 -12.46
C ASP A 134 4.87 0.86 -12.77
N LEU A 135 5.48 -0.06 -12.02
CA LEU A 135 6.85 -0.50 -12.27
C LEU A 135 6.99 -1.16 -13.64
N ALA A 136 6.05 -2.03 -14.04
CA ALA A 136 6.06 -2.69 -15.34
C ALA A 136 5.92 -1.70 -16.51
N LEU A 137 4.98 -0.74 -16.39
CA LEU A 137 4.76 0.31 -17.39
C LEU A 137 5.97 1.25 -17.53
N ALA A 138 6.75 1.42 -16.47
CA ALA A 138 7.96 2.25 -16.50
C ALA A 138 9.18 1.57 -17.15
N LEU A 139 9.19 0.24 -17.30
CA LEU A 139 10.35 -0.51 -17.82
C LEU A 139 10.89 -0.01 -19.18
N PRO A 140 10.05 0.28 -20.21
CA PRO A 140 10.53 0.79 -21.49
C PRO A 140 11.30 2.11 -21.38
N HIS A 141 11.07 2.88 -20.32
CA HIS A 141 11.65 4.19 -20.11
C HIS A 141 12.94 4.16 -19.28
N ARG A 142 13.34 3.00 -18.75
CA ARG A 142 14.54 2.83 -17.93
C ARG A 142 15.82 2.72 -18.77
N LEU A 143 16.08 3.72 -19.59
CA LEU A 143 17.22 3.77 -20.52
C LEU A 143 18.40 4.56 -19.94
N SER A 144 18.76 4.30 -18.68
CA SER A 144 19.63 5.18 -17.87
C SER A 144 21.07 5.35 -18.40
N ARG A 145 21.61 4.39 -19.15
CA ARG A 145 22.94 4.50 -19.76
C ARG A 145 22.96 5.37 -21.01
N LEU A 146 21.81 5.64 -21.63
CA LEU A 146 21.76 6.44 -22.84
C LEU A 146 21.89 7.93 -22.49
N PRO A 147 22.59 8.71 -23.33
CA PRO A 147 22.60 10.16 -23.16
C PRO A 147 21.17 10.71 -23.29
N LEU A 148 20.91 11.87 -22.71
CA LEU A 148 19.61 12.54 -22.82
C LEU A 148 19.32 12.94 -24.28
N ASP A 149 20.35 13.49 -24.94
CA ASP A 149 20.34 13.90 -26.34
C ASP A 149 21.28 13.04 -27.19
N HIS A 150 21.02 12.99 -28.50
CA HIS A 150 21.88 12.26 -29.42
C HIS A 150 23.26 12.91 -29.50
N GLN A 151 24.29 12.09 -29.30
CA GLN A 151 25.69 12.45 -29.53
C GLN A 151 26.28 11.49 -30.57
N VAL A 152 26.91 12.07 -31.60
CA VAL A 152 27.48 11.29 -32.72
C VAL A 152 28.49 10.28 -32.20
N GLY A 153 28.27 9.00 -32.51
CA GLY A 153 29.17 7.91 -32.14
C GLY A 153 29.05 7.41 -30.70
N ALA A 154 28.27 8.08 -29.83
CA ALA A 154 28.12 7.68 -28.43
C ALA A 154 27.23 6.44 -28.25
N THR A 155 26.19 6.30 -29.08
CA THR A 155 25.29 5.15 -29.00
C THR A 155 25.74 4.04 -29.94
N THR A 156 26.34 2.98 -29.40
CA THR A 156 26.79 1.80 -30.14
C THR A 156 25.82 0.63 -29.98
N GLY A 157 25.92 -0.40 -30.83
CA GLY A 157 25.23 -1.68 -30.62
C GLY A 157 25.53 -2.32 -29.25
N GLU A 158 26.76 -2.17 -28.78
CA GLU A 158 27.20 -2.63 -27.46
C GLU A 158 26.51 -1.89 -26.32
N LEU A 159 26.50 -0.55 -26.35
CA LEU A 159 25.79 0.25 -25.35
C LEU A 159 24.29 -0.07 -25.34
N TRP A 160 23.69 -0.25 -26.53
CA TRP A 160 22.29 -0.67 -26.61
C TRP A 160 22.08 -2.03 -25.93
N PHE A 161 22.96 -3.01 -26.16
CA PHE A 161 22.87 -4.30 -25.49
C PHE A 161 22.99 -4.17 -23.96
N GLU A 162 23.90 -3.35 -23.44
CA GLU A 162 24.00 -3.09 -22.00
C GLU A 162 22.70 -2.49 -21.42
N VAL A 163 22.07 -1.57 -22.15
CA VAL A 163 20.76 -1.02 -21.76
C VAL A 163 19.70 -2.11 -21.73
N LEU A 164 19.68 -3.01 -22.71
CA LEU A 164 18.75 -4.15 -22.71
C LEU A 164 18.98 -5.08 -21.52
N ALA A 165 20.25 -5.33 -21.18
CA ALA A 165 20.63 -6.15 -20.03
C ALA A 165 20.17 -5.52 -18.70
N ASP A 166 20.30 -4.20 -18.54
CA ASP A 166 19.78 -3.48 -17.38
C ASP A 166 18.25 -3.61 -17.29
N VAL A 167 17.51 -3.39 -18.38
CA VAL A 167 16.04 -3.50 -18.41
C VAL A 167 15.59 -4.93 -18.12
N HIS A 168 16.31 -5.94 -18.65
CA HIS A 168 16.06 -7.35 -18.38
C HIS A 168 16.30 -7.70 -16.90
N ALA A 169 17.39 -7.22 -16.30
CA ALA A 169 17.69 -7.40 -14.88
C ALA A 169 16.61 -6.77 -13.97
N VAL A 170 16.14 -5.57 -14.31
CA VAL A 170 15.03 -4.92 -13.57
C VAL A 170 13.72 -5.69 -13.74
N THR A 171 13.46 -6.25 -14.92
CA THR A 171 12.29 -7.11 -15.17
C THR A 171 12.36 -8.38 -14.32
N ALA A 172 13.52 -9.03 -14.24
CA ALA A 172 13.74 -10.19 -13.39
C ALA A 172 13.53 -9.86 -11.90
N ALA A 173 14.03 -8.71 -11.45
CA ALA A 173 13.80 -8.22 -10.08
C ALA A 173 12.31 -7.96 -9.81
N LEU A 174 11.56 -7.41 -10.77
CA LEU A 174 10.11 -7.23 -10.66
C LEU A 174 9.37 -8.58 -10.62
N ALA A 175 9.80 -9.55 -11.43
CA ALA A 175 9.24 -10.90 -11.40
C ALA A 175 9.45 -11.56 -10.03
N ALA A 176 10.65 -11.44 -9.45
CA ALA A 176 10.96 -11.93 -8.13
C ALA A 176 10.10 -11.26 -7.05
N GLN A 177 9.86 -9.94 -7.15
CA GLN A 177 8.93 -9.24 -6.25
C GLN A 177 7.50 -9.77 -6.37
N ILE A 178 6.99 -9.93 -7.58
CA ILE A 178 5.64 -10.49 -7.82
C ILE A 178 5.51 -11.89 -7.20
N GLU A 179 6.52 -12.75 -7.37
CA GLU A 179 6.53 -14.11 -6.83
C GLU A 179 6.69 -14.12 -5.30
N CYS A 180 7.49 -13.20 -4.74
CA CYS A 180 7.65 -13.03 -3.30
C CYS A 180 6.30 -12.79 -2.63
N PHE A 181 5.48 -11.90 -3.19
CA PHE A 181 4.19 -11.53 -2.61
C PHE A 181 2.99 -12.34 -3.12
N ALA A 182 3.23 -13.36 -3.95
CA ALA A 182 2.16 -14.19 -4.53
C ALA A 182 1.33 -14.99 -3.50
N PRO A 183 1.90 -15.58 -2.43
CA PRO A 183 1.12 -16.39 -1.50
C PRO A 183 0.17 -15.57 -0.63
N ALA A 184 -1.05 -16.07 -0.40
CA ALA A 184 -2.04 -15.38 0.44
C ALA A 184 -1.56 -15.13 1.88
N TRP A 185 -0.74 -16.04 2.44
CA TRP A 185 -0.20 -15.91 3.80
C TRP A 185 0.78 -14.75 3.95
N MET A 186 1.36 -14.23 2.85
CA MET A 186 2.13 -12.98 2.86
C MET A 186 1.25 -11.76 3.18
N TRP A 187 -0.06 -11.89 3.17
CA TRP A 187 -0.97 -10.78 3.47
C TRP A 187 -1.79 -11.04 4.73
N ALA A 188 -1.66 -12.22 5.34
CA ALA A 188 -2.42 -12.61 6.51
C ALA A 188 -1.82 -12.01 7.79
N PRO A 189 -2.60 -11.27 8.62
CA PRO A 189 -2.11 -10.70 9.88
C PRO A 189 -1.68 -11.75 10.91
N ALA A 190 -2.22 -12.97 10.81
CA ALA A 190 -1.91 -14.08 11.72
C ALA A 190 -0.65 -14.87 11.31
N ALA A 191 -0.08 -14.61 10.13
CA ALA A 191 1.13 -15.30 9.71
C ALA A 191 2.36 -14.74 10.44
N SER A 192 3.33 -15.61 10.72
CA SER A 192 4.59 -15.22 11.37
C SER A 192 5.37 -14.23 10.52
N LEU A 193 5.72 -13.09 11.11
CA LEU A 193 6.56 -12.09 10.44
C LEU A 193 7.95 -12.66 10.11
N GLU A 194 8.48 -13.56 10.93
CA GLU A 194 9.76 -14.21 10.67
C GLU A 194 9.72 -15.00 9.36
N HIS A 195 8.65 -15.76 9.11
CA HIS A 195 8.47 -16.50 7.87
C HIS A 195 8.31 -15.56 6.66
N GLN A 196 7.60 -14.44 6.84
CA GLN A 196 7.43 -13.42 5.79
C GLN A 196 8.75 -12.71 5.45
N VAL A 197 9.55 -12.36 6.48
CA VAL A 197 10.89 -11.75 6.31
C VAL A 197 11.84 -12.72 5.62
N GLU A 198 11.81 -13.99 5.99
CA GLU A 198 12.69 -14.99 5.35
C GLU A 198 12.35 -15.17 3.87
N ARG A 199 11.07 -15.17 3.52
CA ARG A 199 10.66 -15.16 2.10
C ARG A 199 11.12 -13.89 1.37
N LEU A 200 11.01 -12.72 2.00
CA LEU A 200 11.54 -11.48 1.43
C LEU A 200 13.04 -11.59 1.14
N ARG A 201 13.82 -12.24 2.01
CA ARG A 201 15.26 -12.47 1.78
C ARG A 201 15.50 -13.46 0.63
N GLN A 202 14.78 -14.57 0.60
CA GLN A 202 14.90 -15.60 -0.45
C GLN A 202 14.65 -15.04 -1.87
N HIS A 203 13.77 -14.06 -2.00
CA HIS A 203 13.46 -13.41 -3.28
C HIS A 203 14.23 -12.09 -3.50
N GLY A 204 15.23 -11.75 -2.67
CA GLY A 204 16.00 -10.51 -2.81
C GLY A 204 15.17 -9.23 -2.62
N CYS A 205 14.05 -9.31 -1.88
CA CYS A 205 13.07 -8.26 -1.66
C CYS A 205 13.12 -7.67 -0.24
N ALA A 206 14.18 -7.95 0.53
CA ALA A 206 14.33 -7.49 1.91
C ALA A 206 14.23 -5.97 2.06
N ASN A 207 14.68 -5.21 1.06
CA ASN A 207 14.56 -3.75 0.99
C ASN A 207 13.10 -3.24 1.08
N LEU A 208 12.11 -4.10 0.83
CA LEU A 208 10.68 -3.78 0.92
C LEU A 208 10.07 -4.01 2.30
N LEU A 209 10.82 -4.54 3.29
CA LEU A 209 10.28 -4.91 4.61
C LEU A 209 9.51 -3.78 5.29
N ILE A 210 10.04 -2.56 5.30
CA ILE A 210 9.40 -1.43 6.00
C ILE A 210 8.05 -1.08 5.34
N ALA A 211 8.02 -1.00 4.00
CA ALA A 211 6.79 -0.75 3.25
C ALA A 211 5.80 -1.90 3.44
N TYR A 212 6.31 -3.14 3.45
CA TYR A 212 5.51 -4.33 3.71
C TYR A 212 4.83 -4.31 5.09
N VAL A 213 5.60 -4.06 6.16
CA VAL A 213 5.07 -3.98 7.53
C VAL A 213 4.09 -2.82 7.69
N SER A 214 4.40 -1.66 7.12
CA SER A 214 3.53 -0.48 7.20
C SER A 214 2.18 -0.74 6.53
N GLN A 215 2.22 -1.39 5.36
CA GLN A 215 1.02 -1.69 4.59
C GLN A 215 0.20 -2.84 5.19
N THR A 216 0.83 -3.93 5.62
CA THR A 216 0.11 -5.09 6.19
C THR A 216 -0.49 -4.80 7.56
N ARG A 217 0.13 -3.91 8.33
CA ARG A 217 -0.39 -3.44 9.62
C ARG A 217 -1.23 -2.16 9.52
N ASP A 218 -1.45 -1.66 8.31
CA ASP A 218 -2.24 -0.46 8.01
C ASP A 218 -1.95 0.72 8.95
N ARG A 219 -0.66 1.02 9.13
CA ARG A 219 -0.26 2.12 10.00
C ARG A 219 1.04 2.80 9.59
N TRP A 220 1.18 4.03 10.04
CA TRP A 220 2.44 4.75 9.99
C TRP A 220 3.48 4.08 10.90
N ILE A 221 4.70 3.96 10.39
CA ILE A 221 5.88 3.48 11.13
C ILE A 221 6.65 4.71 11.59
N ASP A 222 6.75 4.89 12.91
CA ASP A 222 7.50 5.99 13.51
C ASP A 222 9.02 5.74 13.42
N SER A 223 9.82 6.79 13.68
CA SER A 223 11.28 6.69 13.58
C SER A 223 11.90 5.59 14.48
N PRO A 224 11.46 5.40 15.75
CA PRO A 224 11.93 4.28 16.57
C PRO A 224 11.66 2.91 15.97
N GLU A 225 10.44 2.66 15.48
CA GLU A 225 10.09 1.39 14.84
C GLU A 225 10.85 1.19 13.53
N GLN A 226 11.01 2.25 12.74
CA GLN A 226 11.79 2.22 11.51
C GLN A 226 13.24 1.78 11.78
N LYS A 227 13.91 2.38 12.78
CA LYS A 227 15.27 1.98 13.16
C LYS A 227 15.36 0.51 13.57
N LYS A 228 14.37 0.01 14.30
CA LYS A 228 14.31 -1.41 14.67
C LYS A 228 14.14 -2.33 13.47
N LEU A 229 13.32 -1.95 12.49
CA LEU A 229 13.20 -2.69 11.24
C LEU A 229 14.48 -2.60 10.39
N GLU A 230 15.19 -1.48 10.39
CA GLU A 230 16.50 -1.34 9.76
C GLU A 230 17.56 -2.23 10.43
N ASP A 231 17.51 -2.38 11.76
CA ASP A 231 18.37 -3.33 12.48
C ASP A 231 18.08 -4.79 12.06
N VAL A 232 16.81 -5.15 11.80
CA VAL A 232 16.43 -6.47 11.25
C VAL A 232 16.99 -6.67 9.83
N LEU A 233 17.04 -5.60 9.03
CA LEU A 233 17.53 -5.65 7.65
C LEU A 233 19.06 -5.73 7.56
N TYR A 234 19.74 -4.87 8.32
CA TYR A 234 21.16 -4.58 8.09
C TYR A 234 22.07 -5.02 9.23
N ARG A 235 21.54 -5.26 10.43
CA ARG A 235 22.33 -5.54 11.64
C ARG A 235 22.06 -6.90 12.26
N GLY A 236 21.23 -7.72 11.61
CA GLY A 236 20.94 -9.08 12.04
C GLY A 236 20.09 -9.18 13.30
N LEU A 237 19.30 -8.14 13.62
CA LEU A 237 18.33 -8.24 14.72
C LEU A 237 17.32 -9.36 14.42
N PRO A 238 17.10 -10.33 15.32
CA PRO A 238 16.11 -11.36 15.12
C PRO A 238 14.69 -10.76 15.02
N VAL A 239 13.88 -11.29 14.10
CA VAL A 239 12.52 -10.78 13.86
C VAL A 239 11.66 -10.92 15.12
N VAL A 240 11.83 -12.02 15.86
CA VAL A 240 11.15 -12.28 17.15
C VAL A 240 11.44 -11.18 18.17
N GLU A 241 12.65 -10.62 18.21
CA GLU A 241 12.98 -9.54 19.13
C GLU A 241 12.28 -8.23 18.75
N TYR A 242 12.18 -7.95 17.45
CA TYR A 242 11.39 -6.84 16.95
C TYR A 242 9.91 -6.98 17.32
N GLU A 243 9.33 -8.17 17.12
CA GLU A 243 7.92 -8.43 17.44
C GLU A 243 7.65 -8.29 18.94
N ARG A 244 8.52 -8.84 19.79
CA ARG A 244 8.43 -8.66 21.25
C ARG A 244 8.49 -7.19 21.64
N TRP A 245 9.48 -6.45 21.14
CA TRP A 245 9.62 -5.01 21.41
C TRP A 245 8.37 -4.22 20.96
N TYR A 246 7.82 -4.57 19.80
CA TYR A 246 6.60 -3.94 19.28
C TYR A 246 5.40 -4.21 20.18
N LEU A 247 5.18 -5.45 20.60
CA LEU A 247 4.09 -5.84 21.49
C LEU A 247 4.23 -5.16 22.86
N GLU A 248 5.43 -5.08 23.42
CA GLU A 248 5.70 -4.36 24.68
C GLU A 248 5.44 -2.85 24.55
N ARG A 249 5.78 -2.25 23.41
CA ARG A 249 5.48 -0.83 23.13
C ARG A 249 3.97 -0.61 22.99
N ALA A 250 3.27 -1.49 22.29
CA ALA A 250 1.82 -1.43 22.15
C ALA A 250 1.11 -1.62 23.50
N ALA A 251 1.58 -2.54 24.33
CA ALA A 251 1.05 -2.77 25.69
C ALA A 251 1.26 -1.54 26.59
N ARG A 252 2.46 -0.93 26.56
CA ARG A 252 2.74 0.32 27.29
C ARG A 252 1.87 1.47 26.82
N ALA A 253 1.73 1.66 25.50
CA ALA A 253 0.88 2.70 24.96
C ALA A 253 -0.59 2.53 25.38
N ARG A 254 -1.10 1.29 25.40
CA ARG A 254 -2.44 0.98 25.90
C ARG A 254 -2.57 1.26 27.39
N ALA A 255 -1.59 0.88 28.21
CA ALA A 255 -1.60 1.14 29.64
C ALA A 255 -1.53 2.65 29.96
N ASP A 256 -0.72 3.41 29.21
CA ASP A 256 -0.63 4.86 29.33
C ASP A 256 -1.94 5.54 28.92
N GLU A 257 -2.55 5.08 27.82
CA GLU A 257 -3.85 5.58 27.36
C GLU A 257 -4.94 5.28 28.40
N GLU A 258 -5.00 4.05 28.90
CA GLU A 258 -5.93 3.66 29.96
C GLU A 258 -5.74 4.53 31.21
N GLY A 259 -4.48 4.75 31.62
CA GLY A 259 -4.14 5.65 32.73
C GLY A 259 -4.65 7.09 32.54
N ARG A 260 -4.57 7.62 31.32
CA ARG A 260 -5.08 8.98 30.98
C ARG A 260 -6.61 9.04 31.01
N TRP A 261 -7.29 7.99 30.54
CA TRP A 261 -8.75 7.96 30.39
C TRP A 261 -9.51 7.53 31.64
N ARG A 262 -8.85 6.86 32.59
CA ARG A 262 -9.46 6.43 33.86
C ARG A 262 -10.10 7.58 34.64
N ALA A 263 -9.41 8.72 34.75
CA ALA A 263 -9.94 9.86 35.50
C ALA A 263 -11.16 10.51 34.80
N PRO A 264 -11.14 10.80 33.48
CA PRO A 264 -12.35 11.21 32.74
C PRO A 264 -13.52 10.24 32.88
N PHE A 265 -13.30 8.92 32.71
CA PHE A 265 -14.37 7.92 32.85
C PHE A 265 -14.99 7.93 34.25
N ALA A 266 -14.15 7.99 35.29
CA ALA A 266 -14.62 8.08 36.68
C ALA A 266 -15.45 9.35 36.92
N ARG A 267 -15.04 10.50 36.35
CA ARG A 267 -15.78 11.76 36.46
C ARG A 267 -17.13 11.73 35.74
N ILE A 268 -17.23 11.06 34.59
CA ILE A 268 -18.51 10.87 33.90
C ILE A 268 -19.46 10.02 34.75
N ARG A 269 -18.96 8.95 35.37
CA ARG A 269 -19.75 8.11 36.30
C ARG A 269 -20.17 8.88 37.55
N GLU A 270 -19.28 9.71 38.12
CA GLU A 270 -19.61 10.61 39.24
C GLU A 270 -20.72 11.60 38.84
N LEU A 271 -20.63 12.20 37.66
CA LEU A 271 -21.66 13.09 37.13
C LEU A 271 -23.01 12.37 36.95
N ALA A 272 -23.00 11.14 36.42
CA ALA A 272 -24.21 10.33 36.29
C ALA A 272 -24.83 9.98 37.66
N GLY A 273 -24.01 9.65 38.66
CA GLY A 273 -24.48 9.40 40.02
C GLY A 273 -25.16 10.62 40.66
N ILE A 274 -24.62 11.83 40.43
CA ILE A 274 -25.27 13.09 40.86
C ILE A 274 -26.66 13.23 40.24
N PHE A 275 -26.83 12.80 38.98
CA PHE A 275 -28.12 12.85 38.30
C PHE A 275 -29.10 11.77 38.77
N ASP A 276 -28.61 10.58 39.13
CA ASP A 276 -29.43 9.50 39.69
C ASP A 276 -29.96 9.84 41.10
N ASP A 277 -29.12 10.44 41.95
CA ASP A 277 -29.49 10.85 43.30
C ASP A 277 -30.47 12.04 43.33
N ALA A 278 -30.48 12.86 42.28
CA ALA A 278 -31.33 14.02 42.15
C ALA A 278 -32.76 13.65 41.71
N ARG A 279 -33.53 13.05 42.62
CA ARG A 279 -34.91 12.53 42.41
C ARG A 279 -35.96 13.52 41.86
N SER A 280 -35.65 14.78 41.56
CA SER A 280 -36.55 15.69 40.84
C SER A 280 -35.82 16.91 40.26
N PHE A 281 -35.46 16.85 38.98
CA PHE A 281 -34.96 18.00 38.19
C PHE A 281 -35.98 19.15 38.06
N ALA A 282 -37.24 18.93 38.46
CA ALA A 282 -38.32 19.89 38.29
C ALA A 282 -38.30 21.08 39.26
N ARG A 283 -37.52 21.01 40.36
CA ARG A 283 -37.56 22.01 41.44
C ARG A 283 -36.31 22.88 41.56
N ILE A 284 -35.18 22.45 41.00
CA ILE A 284 -33.89 23.15 41.11
C ILE A 284 -33.26 23.23 39.70
N PRO A 285 -32.84 24.42 39.24
CA PRO A 285 -32.12 24.54 37.97
C PRO A 285 -30.89 23.64 37.92
N LEU A 286 -30.71 22.90 36.82
CA LEU A 286 -29.68 21.88 36.66
C LEU A 286 -28.26 22.39 36.99
N GLY A 287 -27.91 23.60 36.56
CA GLY A 287 -26.60 24.19 36.85
C GLY A 287 -26.36 24.47 38.33
N ARG A 288 -27.42 24.76 39.10
CA ARG A 288 -27.35 24.96 40.56
C ARG A 288 -27.21 23.61 41.28
N LEU A 289 -28.00 22.62 40.86
CA LEU A 289 -27.93 21.25 41.36
C LEU A 289 -26.54 20.63 41.18
N ILE A 290 -25.99 20.71 39.97
CA ILE A 290 -24.63 20.22 39.66
C ILE A 290 -23.61 20.92 40.55
N ARG A 291 -23.70 22.25 40.71
CA ARG A 291 -22.74 23.01 41.54
C ARG A 291 -22.82 22.63 43.02
N GLU A 292 -24.03 22.49 43.57
CA GLU A 292 -24.27 22.15 44.97
C GLU A 292 -23.82 20.71 45.29
N LEU A 293 -24.15 19.73 44.45
CA LEU A 293 -23.82 18.32 44.69
C LEU A 293 -22.37 17.96 44.34
N SER A 294 -21.76 18.63 43.35
CA SER A 294 -20.36 18.39 42.98
C SER A 294 -19.35 19.25 43.75
N GLY A 295 -19.81 20.23 44.53
CA GLY A 295 -18.94 21.24 45.17
C GLY A 295 -18.21 22.13 44.15
N GLY A 296 -18.81 22.36 42.98
CA GLY A 296 -18.23 23.16 41.89
C GLY A 296 -17.22 22.43 41.01
N ARG A 297 -17.11 21.10 41.11
CA ARG A 297 -16.21 20.29 40.25
C ARG A 297 -16.68 20.17 38.81
N PHE A 298 -17.98 20.29 38.58
CA PHE A 298 -18.59 20.25 37.26
C PHE A 298 -19.26 21.59 36.94
N THR A 299 -19.15 22.01 35.68
CA THR A 299 -19.75 23.26 35.21
C THR A 299 -20.65 22.98 34.03
N LEU A 300 -21.93 23.35 34.16
CA LEU A 300 -22.88 23.38 33.06
C LEU A 300 -22.61 24.60 32.19
N GLN A 301 -22.44 24.39 30.89
CA GLN A 301 -22.19 25.43 29.90
C GLN A 301 -23.12 25.20 28.71
N ARG A 302 -23.22 26.20 27.83
CA ARG A 302 -23.89 26.06 26.54
C ARG A 302 -22.83 26.13 25.45
N GLU A 303 -22.75 25.10 24.61
CA GLU A 303 -21.84 25.08 23.47
C GLU A 303 -22.32 26.09 22.43
N ALA A 304 -21.39 26.90 21.92
CA ALA A 304 -21.69 28.00 20.98
C ALA A 304 -21.44 27.61 19.50
N ASP A 305 -20.85 26.45 19.26
CA ASP A 305 -20.43 25.98 17.94
C ASP A 305 -21.58 25.32 17.16
N SER A 306 -21.25 24.62 16.05
CA SER A 306 -22.13 24.16 14.97
C SER A 306 -23.40 23.39 15.36
N ASN A 307 -23.47 22.84 16.57
CA ASN A 307 -24.64 22.17 17.12
C ASN A 307 -24.86 22.61 18.59
N PRO A 308 -25.49 23.77 18.82
CA PRO A 308 -25.59 24.35 20.15
C PRO A 308 -26.41 23.44 21.08
N GLY A 309 -25.94 23.28 22.31
CA GLY A 309 -26.59 22.43 23.30
C GLY A 309 -26.02 22.62 24.70
N LEU A 310 -26.66 22.01 25.68
CA LEU A 310 -26.17 21.95 27.05
C LEU A 310 -25.03 20.94 27.15
N VAL A 311 -23.91 21.37 27.72
CA VAL A 311 -22.71 20.55 27.91
C VAL A 311 -22.21 20.65 29.34
N VAL A 312 -21.57 19.59 29.83
CA VAL A 312 -20.91 19.59 31.14
C VAL A 312 -19.42 19.37 30.96
N GLU A 313 -18.62 20.33 31.42
CA GLU A 313 -17.17 20.15 31.47
C GLU A 313 -16.82 19.22 32.63
N VAL A 314 -16.26 18.05 32.31
CA VAL A 314 -15.81 17.06 33.30
C VAL A 314 -14.29 16.98 33.40
N ALA A 315 -13.54 17.46 32.41
CA ALA A 315 -12.10 17.69 32.50
C ALA A 315 -11.69 18.82 31.53
N PRO A 316 -10.51 19.44 31.69
CA PRO A 316 -10.05 20.46 30.75
C PRO A 316 -10.12 19.95 29.32
N ASN A 317 -10.84 20.68 28.46
CA ASN A 317 -11.10 20.33 27.05
C ASN A 317 -11.93 19.06 26.81
N TYR A 318 -12.65 18.57 27.83
CA TYR A 318 -13.50 17.40 27.67
C TYR A 318 -14.92 17.71 28.18
N LEU A 319 -15.83 17.83 27.21
CA LEU A 319 -17.22 18.25 27.36
C LEU A 319 -18.14 17.06 27.12
N VAL A 320 -18.96 16.72 28.11
CA VAL A 320 -20.03 15.72 27.96
C VAL A 320 -21.25 16.38 27.33
N GLY A 321 -21.78 15.78 26.27
CA GLY A 321 -22.90 16.32 25.48
C GLY A 321 -22.49 17.25 24.33
N GLY A 322 -21.18 17.51 24.16
CA GLY A 322 -20.67 18.33 23.06
C GLY A 322 -20.98 17.72 21.69
N GLY A 323 -21.45 18.53 20.75
CA GLY A 323 -21.84 18.11 19.41
C GLY A 323 -23.15 17.33 19.31
N GLU A 324 -23.81 17.02 20.43
CA GLU A 324 -25.05 16.25 20.47
C GLU A 324 -26.31 17.11 20.26
N GLY A 325 -26.25 18.43 20.47
CA GLY A 325 -27.40 19.33 20.30
C GLY A 325 -28.52 19.09 21.32
N ILE A 326 -28.15 18.74 22.55
CA ILE A 326 -29.11 18.46 23.62
C ILE A 326 -29.50 19.77 24.30
N ASP A 327 -30.69 20.30 23.99
CA ASP A 327 -31.16 21.56 24.60
C ASP A 327 -31.88 21.38 25.94
N GLU A 328 -32.34 20.17 26.23
CA GLU A 328 -33.15 19.89 27.43
C GLU A 328 -32.32 19.35 28.60
N PRO A 329 -32.43 19.94 29.80
CA PRO A 329 -31.72 19.48 30.99
C PRO A 329 -31.96 18.00 31.35
N PHE A 330 -33.19 17.51 31.14
CA PHE A 330 -33.55 16.12 31.42
C PHE A 330 -32.94 15.15 30.40
N ALA A 331 -32.93 15.53 29.11
CA ALA A 331 -32.26 14.76 28.07
C ALA A 331 -30.75 14.68 28.31
N LEU A 332 -30.13 15.75 28.81
CA LEU A 332 -28.71 15.76 29.18
C LEU A 332 -28.42 14.82 30.36
N ALA A 333 -29.28 14.81 31.38
CA ALA A 333 -29.14 13.90 32.52
C ALA A 333 -29.24 12.42 32.07
N ASN A 334 -30.25 12.09 31.27
CA ASN A 334 -30.43 10.74 30.72
C ASN A 334 -29.28 10.33 29.79
N PHE A 335 -28.76 11.26 28.99
CA PHE A 335 -27.56 11.01 28.18
C PHE A 335 -26.34 10.70 29.04
N CYS A 336 -26.12 11.45 30.12
CA CYS A 336 -24.99 11.20 31.04
C CYS A 336 -25.10 9.84 31.74
N GLN A 337 -26.32 9.42 32.12
CA GLN A 337 -26.57 8.09 32.68
C GLN A 337 -26.30 6.99 31.65
N ALA A 338 -26.91 7.10 30.46
CA ALA A 338 -26.69 6.13 29.38
C ALA A 338 -25.21 6.06 28.95
N LEU A 339 -24.50 7.18 29.01
CA LEU A 339 -23.06 7.23 28.76
C LEU A 339 -22.28 6.53 29.86
N ALA A 340 -22.59 6.76 31.13
CA ALA A 340 -21.92 6.08 32.24
C ALA A 340 -22.10 4.55 32.18
N ASP A 341 -23.28 4.09 31.80
CA ASP A 341 -23.59 2.67 31.59
C ASP A 341 -22.81 2.10 30.40
N ALA A 342 -22.85 2.77 29.24
CA ALA A 342 -22.09 2.36 28.06
C ALA A 342 -20.56 2.33 28.31
N LEU A 343 -20.06 3.25 29.15
CA LEU A 343 -18.65 3.27 29.57
C LEU A 343 -18.26 2.06 30.46
N ALA A 344 -19.20 1.28 30.98
CA ALA A 344 -18.89 0.03 31.71
C ALA A 344 -18.46 -1.09 30.76
N ASP A 345 -18.95 -1.08 29.53
CA ASP A 345 -18.80 -2.18 28.57
C ASP A 345 -17.71 -1.93 27.50
N VAL A 346 -17.07 -0.76 27.52
CA VAL A 346 -16.02 -0.39 26.56
C VAL A 346 -14.63 -0.28 27.21
N PRO A 347 -13.54 -0.49 26.44
CA PRO A 347 -12.19 -0.21 26.92
C PRO A 347 -12.03 1.25 27.34
N CYS A 348 -11.27 1.50 28.40
CA CYS A 348 -10.96 2.84 28.87
C CYS A 348 -9.93 3.52 27.94
N SER A 349 -10.41 4.07 26.83
CA SER A 349 -9.60 4.68 25.77
C SER A 349 -10.41 5.75 25.03
N PHE A 350 -9.76 6.55 24.19
CA PHE A 350 -10.48 7.55 23.39
C PHE A 350 -11.47 6.90 22.41
N PRO A 351 -11.11 5.86 21.63
CA PRO A 351 -12.07 5.17 20.77
C PRO A 351 -13.22 4.52 21.55
N GLY A 352 -12.93 3.97 22.74
CA GLY A 352 -13.97 3.42 23.62
C GLY A 352 -14.96 4.48 24.07
N CYS A 353 -14.47 5.66 24.44
CA CYS A 353 -15.31 6.81 24.75
C CYS A 353 -16.21 7.23 23.59
N LEU A 354 -15.68 7.30 22.36
CA LEU A 354 -16.48 7.66 21.17
C LEU A 354 -17.56 6.61 20.88
N GLU A 355 -17.26 5.32 21.08
CA GLU A 355 -18.24 4.24 20.98
C GLU A 355 -19.33 4.38 22.05
N ALA A 356 -18.96 4.62 23.31
CA ALA A 356 -19.92 4.83 24.39
C ALA A 356 -20.82 6.06 24.14
N CYS A 357 -20.28 7.17 23.62
CA CYS A 357 -21.08 8.32 23.20
C CYS A 357 -22.12 7.94 22.12
N ARG A 358 -21.72 7.14 21.12
CA ARG A 358 -22.64 6.65 20.08
C ARG A 358 -23.74 5.77 20.67
N GLN A 359 -23.40 4.88 21.61
CA GLN A 359 -24.37 4.02 22.30
C GLN A 359 -25.33 4.84 23.16
N ALA A 360 -24.83 5.78 23.96
CA ALA A 360 -25.63 6.69 24.76
C ALA A 360 -26.61 7.52 23.92
N ARG A 361 -26.15 8.01 22.76
CA ARG A 361 -26.99 8.73 21.81
C ARG A 361 -28.10 7.84 21.25
N ALA A 362 -27.79 6.60 20.88
CA ALA A 362 -28.80 5.66 20.41
C ALA A 362 -29.88 5.40 21.47
N SER A 363 -29.47 5.22 22.74
CA SER A 363 -30.40 5.06 23.87
C SER A 363 -31.28 6.28 24.11
N LEU A 364 -30.71 7.50 24.00
CA LEU A 364 -31.47 8.74 24.13
C LEU A 364 -32.52 8.88 23.02
N ILE A 365 -32.17 8.56 21.77
CA ILE A 365 -33.11 8.59 20.64
C ILE A 365 -34.24 7.58 20.85
N ALA A 366 -33.92 6.36 21.29
CA ALA A 366 -34.93 5.32 21.57
C ALA A 366 -35.91 5.76 22.66
N PHE A 367 -35.42 6.37 23.74
CA PHE A 367 -36.25 6.90 24.82
C PHE A 367 -37.19 8.03 24.33
N GLN A 368 -36.70 8.91 23.46
CA GLN A 368 -37.49 10.00 22.86
C GLN A 368 -38.55 9.48 21.87
N SER A 369 -38.29 8.38 21.15
CA SER A 369 -39.30 7.75 20.29
C SER A 369 -40.38 6.99 21.06
N ASP A 370 -40.03 6.33 22.16
CA ASP A 370 -40.98 5.59 23.00
C ASP A 370 -41.92 6.52 23.78
N THR A 371 -41.45 7.71 24.15
CA THR A 371 -42.28 8.75 24.77
C THR A 371 -43.18 9.48 23.75
N ALA A 372 -42.89 9.37 22.45
CA ALA A 372 -43.71 9.92 21.36
C ALA A 372 -44.75 8.91 20.81
N ALA A 373 -44.70 7.63 21.22
CA ALA A 373 -45.73 6.67 20.87
C ALA A 373 -47.03 7.01 21.65
N PRO A 374 -48.16 7.28 20.97
CA PRO A 374 -49.41 7.55 21.67
C PRO A 374 -49.84 6.29 22.42
N CYS A 375 -50.19 6.46 23.70
CA CYS A 375 -51.01 5.51 24.43
C CYS A 375 -52.26 5.19 23.58
N GLU A 376 -52.26 4.05 22.89
CA GLU A 376 -53.51 3.45 22.46
C GLU A 376 -54.30 3.13 23.73
N ARG A 377 -55.36 3.90 23.92
CA ARG A 377 -56.32 3.75 25.00
C ARG A 377 -56.89 2.34 24.93
N ALA A 378 -56.67 1.55 25.98
CA ALA A 378 -57.67 0.56 26.36
C ALA A 378 -58.93 1.34 26.81
N GLY A 379 -59.99 1.23 26.02
CA GLY A 379 -61.28 1.87 26.26
C GLY A 379 -62.21 1.65 25.08
#